data_AF-A0A3S5AUP7-F1
#
_entry.id   AF-A0A3S5AUP7-F1
#
_cell.length_a   1.000
_cell.length_b   1.000
_cell.length_c   1.000
_cell.angle_alpha   90.00
_cell.angle_beta   90.00
_cell.angle_gamma   90.00
#
_symmetry.space_group_name_H-M   'P 1'
#
loop_
_entity.id
_entity.type
_entity.pdbx_description
1 polymer ?
#
loop_
_entity_poly.entity_id
_entity_poly.type
_entity_poly.pdbx_seq_one_letter_code
_entity_poly.pdbx_strand_id
1 'polypeptide(L)'
;MILAWAASVIVGRARLGGIPCGVITAETRSVISRVPADPANPQSEAQTVNQAGQVWYPDSAYKTAQAISDIAKEGLPLFIFANWRGFSGGMKDMYDQAS
;
A
#
# COMPACT_ATOMS: atom_id res chain seq x y z
N MET A 1 5.13 -13.48 -2.10
CA MET A 1 4.47 -12.53 -3.02
C MET A 1 3.26 -11.95 -2.29
N ILE A 2 3.43 -10.81 -1.60
CA ILE A 2 2.38 -10.13 -0.82
C ILE A 2 1.62 -9.17 -1.75
N LEU A 3 0.94 -9.73 -2.76
CA LEU A 3 0.29 -8.93 -3.82
C LEU A 3 -1.20 -8.66 -3.60
N ALA A 4 -1.81 -9.16 -2.53
CA ALA A 4 -3.27 -9.07 -2.38
C ALA A 4 -3.77 -7.76 -1.74
N TRP A 5 -2.94 -7.08 -0.92
CA TRP A 5 -3.37 -5.93 -0.12
C TRP A 5 -2.59 -4.65 -0.46
N ALA A 6 -3.27 -3.50 -0.39
CA ALA A 6 -2.76 -2.16 -0.70
C ALA A 6 -1.97 -2.14 -2.02
N ALA A 7 -2.69 -2.41 -3.12
CA ALA A 7 -2.12 -2.62 -4.43
C ALA A 7 -1.56 -1.35 -5.09
N SER A 8 -1.89 -0.15 -4.57
CA SER A 8 -1.33 1.11 -5.08
C SER A 8 0.16 1.30 -4.74
N VAL A 9 0.72 0.45 -3.86
CA VAL A 9 2.15 0.38 -3.57
C VAL A 9 2.68 -1.04 -3.74
N ILE A 10 3.81 -1.15 -4.41
CA ILE A 10 4.55 -2.39 -4.60
C ILE A 10 5.75 -2.37 -3.66
N VAL A 11 5.88 -3.44 -2.86
CA VAL A 11 6.99 -3.63 -1.92
C VAL A 11 7.62 -4.99 -2.17
N GLY A 12 8.95 -5.08 -2.06
CA GLY A 12 9.65 -6.33 -2.32
C GLY A 12 11.11 -6.31 -1.89
N ARG A 13 11.77 -7.45 -2.12
CA ARG A 13 13.23 -7.60 -1.96
C ARG A 13 13.85 -7.82 -3.34
N ALA A 14 15.04 -7.28 -3.54
CA ALA A 14 15.81 -7.38 -4.77
C ALA A 14 17.31 -7.54 -4.47
N ARG A 15 18.11 -7.64 -5.54
CA ARG A 15 19.56 -7.51 -5.47
C ARG A 15 20.02 -6.47 -6.47
N LEU A 16 20.84 -5.52 -6.02
CA LEU A 16 21.48 -4.52 -6.87
C LEU A 16 22.99 -4.75 -6.83
N GLY A 17 23.58 -5.12 -7.97
CA GLY A 17 25.01 -5.49 -8.02
C GLY A 17 25.39 -6.65 -7.08
N GLY A 18 24.44 -7.55 -6.79
CA GLY A 18 24.62 -8.67 -5.85
C GLY A 18 24.27 -8.37 -4.39
N ILE A 19 24.15 -7.09 -4.01
CA ILE A 19 23.81 -6.66 -2.65
C ILE A 19 22.29 -6.81 -2.43
N PRO A 20 21.83 -7.55 -1.41
CA PRO A 20 20.41 -7.65 -1.09
C PRO A 20 19.86 -6.31 -0.61
N CYS A 21 18.68 -5.93 -1.08
CA CYS A 21 18.03 -4.68 -0.70
C CYS A 21 16.50 -4.82 -0.71
N GLY A 22 15.85 -3.91 0.01
CA GLY A 22 14.41 -3.68 -0.09
C GLY A 22 14.08 -2.66 -1.19
N VAL A 23 12.91 -2.81 -1.80
CA VAL A 23 12.42 -1.93 -2.86
C VAL A 23 10.97 -1.55 -2.61
N ILE A 24 10.65 -0.26 -2.77
CA ILE A 24 9.30 0.28 -2.73
C ILE A 24 9.07 1.13 -3.99
N THR A 25 7.91 0.97 -4.64
CA THR A 25 7.51 1.82 -5.78
C THR A 25 5.99 1.97 -5.85
N ALA A 26 5.54 3.08 -6.45
CA ALA A 26 4.13 3.33 -6.69
C ALA A 26 3.61 2.50 -7.88
N GLU A 27 2.42 1.92 -7.77
CA GLU A 27 1.69 1.43 -8.94
C GLU A 27 1.11 2.64 -9.70
N THR A 28 1.26 2.62 -11.02
CA THR A 28 0.86 3.75 -11.89
C THR A 28 -0.54 3.58 -12.47
N ARG A 29 -0.98 2.33 -12.58
CA ARG A 29 -2.34 2.00 -13.02
C ARG A 29 -3.32 2.17 -11.87
N SER A 30 -4.57 2.48 -12.20
CA SER A 30 -5.65 2.36 -11.22
C SER A 30 -5.77 0.92 -10.75
N VAL A 31 -5.93 0.74 -9.45
CA VAL A 31 -6.11 -0.56 -8.82
C VAL A 31 -7.47 -0.64 -8.17
N ILE A 32 -7.93 -1.87 -7.96
CA ILE A 32 -9.20 -2.16 -7.32
C ILE A 32 -8.92 -2.67 -5.92
N SER A 33 -9.40 -1.94 -4.91
CA SER A 33 -9.44 -2.42 -3.53
C SER A 33 -10.78 -3.09 -3.27
N ARG A 34 -10.75 -4.31 -2.72
CA ARG A 34 -11.94 -5.09 -2.38
C ARG A 34 -12.05 -5.17 -0.86
N VAL A 35 -13.09 -4.58 -0.32
CA VAL A 35 -13.45 -4.71 1.09
C VAL A 35 -14.51 -5.81 1.19
N PRO A 36 -14.23 -6.94 1.84
CA PRO A 36 -15.22 -7.99 2.00
C PRO A 36 -16.37 -7.50 2.88
N ALA A 37 -17.55 -8.07 2.67
CA ALA A 37 -18.67 -7.87 3.59
C ALA A 37 -18.30 -8.41 4.99
N ASP A 38 -18.75 -7.72 6.03
CA ASP A 38 -18.64 -8.18 7.41
C ASP A 38 -19.75 -9.20 7.72
N PRO A 39 -19.43 -10.48 7.96
CA PRO A 39 -20.43 -11.51 8.25
C PRO A 39 -21.24 -11.25 9.53
N ALA A 40 -20.70 -10.44 10.45
CA ALA A 40 -21.37 -10.09 11.71
C ALA A 40 -22.37 -8.93 11.55
N ASN A 41 -22.37 -8.24 10.40
CA ASN A 41 -23.28 -7.15 10.09
C ASN A 41 -24.16 -7.52 8.88
N PRO A 42 -25.44 -7.86 9.09
CA PRO A 42 -26.35 -8.25 8.01
C PRO A 42 -26.59 -7.17 6.93
N GLN A 43 -26.26 -5.91 7.21
CA GLN A 43 -26.35 -4.80 6.25
C GLN A 43 -25.04 -4.56 5.47
N SER A 44 -23.97 -5.30 5.80
CA SER A 44 -22.68 -5.15 5.15
C SER A 44 -22.68 -5.80 3.77
N GLU A 45 -22.23 -5.06 2.77
CA GLU A 45 -22.04 -5.55 1.41
C GLU A 45 -20.57 -5.46 1.02
N ALA A 46 -20.15 -6.34 0.11
CA ALA A 46 -18.79 -6.31 -0.42
C ALA A 46 -18.61 -5.04 -1.26
N GLN A 47 -17.61 -4.23 -0.92
CA GLN A 47 -17.32 -2.99 -1.63
C GLN A 47 -16.11 -3.12 -2.55
N THR A 48 -16.22 -2.51 -3.71
CA THR A 48 -15.15 -2.43 -4.70
C THR A 48 -14.83 -0.95 -4.92
N VAL A 49 -13.65 -0.52 -4.46
CA VAL A 49 -13.21 0.88 -4.52
C VAL A 49 -12.06 1.01 -5.51
N ASN A 50 -12.22 1.93 -6.47
CA ASN A 50 -11.14 2.29 -7.38
C ASN A 50 -10.15 3.23 -6.67
N GLN A 51 -8.90 2.82 -6.65
CA GLN A 51 -7.78 3.61 -6.15
C GLN A 51 -6.95 4.07 -7.35
N ALA A 52 -6.70 5.37 -7.44
CA ALA A 52 -5.84 5.94 -8.46
C ALA A 52 -4.38 5.48 -8.24
N GLY A 53 -3.68 5.20 -9.35
CA GLY A 53 -2.23 5.01 -9.29
C GLY A 53 -1.53 6.28 -8.79
N GLN A 54 -0.30 6.12 -8.30
CA GLN A 54 0.54 7.22 -7.81
C GLN A 54 -0.06 7.97 -6.60
N VAL A 55 -1.00 7.37 -5.86
CA VAL A 55 -1.61 7.99 -4.67
C VAL A 55 -1.44 7.07 -3.46
N TRP A 56 -1.07 7.66 -2.33
CA TRP A 56 -1.12 6.96 -1.05
C TRP A 56 -2.51 7.05 -0.43
N TYR A 57 -3.16 5.91 -0.34
CA TYR A 57 -4.34 5.64 0.48
C TYR A 57 -3.92 5.14 1.88
N PRO A 58 -4.81 5.15 2.90
CA PRO A 58 -4.46 4.73 4.26
C PRO A 58 -3.79 3.34 4.32
N ASP A 59 -4.30 2.37 3.56
CA ASP A 59 -3.76 1.02 3.46
C ASP A 59 -2.33 0.99 2.86
N SER A 60 -2.11 1.74 1.78
CA SER A 60 -0.81 1.82 1.10
C SER A 60 0.23 2.64 1.85
N ALA A 61 -0.19 3.68 2.58
CA ALA A 61 0.68 4.42 3.48
C ALA A 61 1.15 3.51 4.62
N TYR A 62 0.22 2.75 5.23
CA TYR A 62 0.57 1.76 6.26
C TYR A 62 1.52 0.69 5.71
N LYS A 63 1.21 0.09 4.55
CA LYS A 63 2.06 -0.92 3.93
C LYS A 63 3.47 -0.41 3.64
N THR A 64 3.59 0.85 3.20
CA THR A 64 4.88 1.52 3.00
C THR A 64 5.64 1.63 4.32
N ALA A 65 4.99 2.11 5.39
CA ALA A 65 5.62 2.24 6.71
C ALA A 65 6.04 0.89 7.30
N GLN A 66 5.19 -0.13 7.17
CA GLN A 66 5.50 -1.49 7.61
C GLN A 66 6.71 -2.05 6.86
N ALA A 67 6.74 -1.91 5.54
CA ALA A 67 7.87 -2.36 4.73
C ALA A 67 9.19 -1.66 5.13
N ILE A 68 9.15 -0.34 5.37
CA ILE A 68 10.31 0.41 5.85
C ILE A 68 10.81 -0.15 7.20
N SER A 69 9.89 -0.37 8.14
CA SER A 69 10.24 -0.90 9.46
C SER A 69 10.86 -2.30 9.37
N ASP A 70 10.29 -3.18 8.55
CA ASP A 70 10.77 -4.56 8.41
C ASP A 70 12.13 -4.62 7.71
N ILE A 71 12.33 -3.84 6.65
CA ILE A 71 13.63 -3.75 5.94
C ILE A 71 14.71 -3.17 6.86
N ALA A 72 14.36 -2.17 7.68
CA ALA A 72 15.27 -1.59 8.67
C ALA A 72 15.67 -2.61 9.75
N LYS A 73 14.74 -3.43 10.25
CA LYS A 73 15.03 -4.52 11.19
C LYS A 73 15.93 -5.60 10.60
N GLU A 74 15.86 -5.83 9.29
CA GLU A 74 16.75 -6.74 8.56
C GLU A 74 18.14 -6.15 8.31
N GLY A 75 18.36 -4.86 8.60
CA GLY A 75 19.62 -4.17 8.32
C GLY A 75 19.94 -4.03 6.83
N LEU A 76 18.91 -4.10 5.98
CA LEU A 76 19.07 -4.04 4.52
C LEU A 76 18.96 -2.59 4.01
N PRO A 77 19.72 -2.23 2.96
CA PRO A 77 19.49 -0.99 2.22
C PRO A 77 18.07 -0.95 1.64
N LEU A 78 17.45 0.22 1.62
CA LEU A 78 16.13 0.46 1.03
C LEU A 78 16.26 1.40 -0.18
N PHE A 79 15.65 1.02 -1.30
CA PHE A 79 15.50 1.86 -2.48
C PHE A 79 14.02 2.20 -2.71
N ILE A 80 13.71 3.48 -2.85
CA ILE A 80 12.36 3.97 -3.14
C ILE A 80 12.34 4.61 -4.53
N PHE A 81 11.63 3.98 -5.47
CA PHE A 81 11.35 4.56 -6.78
C PHE A 81 10.10 5.43 -6.68
N ALA A 82 10.32 6.67 -6.23
CA ALA A 82 9.24 7.59 -5.91
C ALA A 82 8.50 8.05 -7.16
N ASN A 83 7.19 7.87 -7.15
CA ASN A 83 6.30 8.32 -8.21
C ASN A 83 4.89 8.54 -7.67
N TRP A 84 4.76 9.34 -6.60
CA TRP A 84 3.49 9.69 -5.99
C TRP A 84 3.12 11.14 -6.29
N ARG A 85 1.83 11.38 -6.55
CA ARG A 85 1.21 12.69 -6.70
C ARG A 85 0.79 13.29 -5.34
N GLY A 86 0.67 12.45 -4.31
CA GLY A 86 0.30 12.85 -2.95
C GLY A 86 -0.46 11.77 -2.19
N PHE A 87 -1.04 12.17 -1.07
CA PHE A 87 -1.95 11.35 -0.27
C PHE A 87 -3.39 11.54 -0.75
N SER A 88 -4.24 10.53 -0.56
CA SER A 88 -5.66 10.67 -0.82
C SER A 88 -6.31 11.64 0.18
N GLY A 89 -7.06 12.60 -0.35
CA GLY A 89 -7.74 13.65 0.42
C GLY A 89 -9.26 13.54 0.41
N GLY A 90 -9.82 12.38 0.01
CA GLY A 90 -11.27 12.16 0.06
C GLY A 90 -11.76 12.11 1.52
N MET A 91 -12.96 12.63 1.80
CA MET A 91 -13.53 12.64 3.17
C MET A 91 -13.50 11.26 3.84
N LYS A 92 -13.73 10.18 3.07
CA LYS A 92 -13.64 8.80 3.56
C LYS A 92 -12.21 8.41 3.96
N ASP A 93 -11.22 8.70 3.11
CA ASP A 93 -9.82 8.35 3.38
C ASP A 93 -9.22 9.16 4.53
N MET A 94 -9.75 10.37 4.78
CA MET A 94 -9.41 11.17 5.95
C MET A 94 -10.10 10.66 7.22
N TYR A 95 -11.34 10.19 7.11
CA TYR A 95 -12.09 9.64 8.26
C TYR A 95 -11.53 8.29 8.71
N ASP A 96 -11.13 7.43 7.77
CA ASP A 96 -10.55 6.11 8.05
C ASP A 96 -9.19 6.18 8.81
N GLN A 97 -8.68 7.39 9.13
CA GLN A 97 -7.49 7.63 9.96
C GLN A 97 -7.80 8.08 11.41
N ALA A 98 -9.07 8.37 11.74
CA ALA A 98 -9.47 9.01 13.01
C ALA A 98 -9.97 8.03 14.10
N SER A 99 -9.88 6.71 13.88
CA SER A 99 -10.33 5.66 14.81
C SER A 99 -9.22 4.68 15.16
#